data_AF-A0A974SZX8-F1
#
_entry.id   AF-A0A974SZX8-F1
#
_cell.length_a   1.000
_cell.length_b   1.000
_cell.length_c   1.000
_cell.angle_alpha   90.00
_cell.angle_beta   90.00
_cell.angle_gamma   90.00
#
_symmetry.space_group_name_H-M   'P 1'
#
loop_
_entity.id
_entity.type
_entity.pdbx_description
1 polymer ?
#
loop_
_entity_poly.entity_id
_entity_poly.type
_entity_poly.pdbx_seq_one_letter_code
_entity_poly.pdbx_strand_id
1 'polypeptide(L)'
;MSTIISDVIDHLAGIQPGSSLDTLRDQRPQARENAQKSFLALFEPEFPGNVTTIERYAIATFVAGLHRQSHVTEFYAASLQKLGHPRLTDAIRAETARGSVAGPYGRYPQGPLTVEDEEGPDYQVSADNKERLGSRLVAGLQHAHLLVFHPRDASPAALQRLLDAGWSTTDVVTLSQLVAFLSFQIRVVAGLRALADASAVESADIDHTQIFTGVLASGAV
;
A
#
# COMPACT_ATOMS: atom_id res chain seq x y z
N MET A 1 -11.82 -13.96 19.55
CA MET A 1 -12.74 -12.84 19.28
C MET A 1 -12.20 -12.13 18.05
N SER A 2 -12.94 -12.12 16.93
CA SER A 2 -12.51 -11.38 15.73
C SER A 2 -12.72 -9.89 16.02
N THR A 3 -11.63 -9.12 16.08
CA THR A 3 -11.68 -7.67 16.18
C THR A 3 -12.38 -7.14 14.93
N ILE A 4 -13.54 -6.50 15.09
CA ILE A 4 -14.22 -5.80 14.00
C ILE A 4 -13.40 -4.55 13.70
N ILE A 5 -12.80 -4.49 12.52
CA ILE A 5 -12.05 -3.32 12.05
C ILE A 5 -13.06 -2.33 11.48
N SER A 6 -13.33 -1.25 12.21
CA SER A 6 -14.27 -0.21 11.77
C SER A 6 -13.69 0.71 10.70
N ASP A 7 -12.39 1.02 10.79
CA ASP A 7 -11.63 1.80 9.81
C ASP A 7 -10.25 1.16 9.62
N VAL A 8 -9.94 0.77 8.39
CA VAL A 8 -8.70 0.05 8.08
C VAL A 8 -7.48 0.97 8.17
N ILE A 9 -7.61 2.26 7.85
CA ILE A 9 -6.49 3.21 7.95
C ILE A 9 -6.13 3.41 9.42
N ASP A 10 -7.10 3.59 10.31
CA ASP A 10 -6.87 3.75 11.74
C ASP A 10 -6.24 2.51 12.34
N HIS A 11 -6.76 1.34 11.97
CA HIS A 11 -6.21 0.07 12.39
C HIS A 11 -4.74 -0.09 11.97
N LEU A 12 -4.41 0.18 10.70
CA LEU A 12 -3.05 0.09 10.19
C LEU A 12 -2.12 1.16 10.78
N ALA A 13 -2.64 2.37 11.02
CA ALA A 13 -1.89 3.45 11.65
C ALA A 13 -1.73 3.25 13.18
N GLY A 14 -2.45 2.31 13.80
CA GLY A 14 -2.42 2.07 15.24
C GLY A 14 -3.17 3.13 16.06
N ILE A 15 -4.06 3.89 15.43
CA ILE A 15 -4.81 4.98 16.06
C ILE A 15 -5.80 4.39 17.05
N GLN A 16 -5.68 4.81 18.32
CA GLN A 16 -6.60 4.41 19.37
C GLN A 16 -7.79 5.38 19.45
N PRO A 17 -9.01 4.89 19.71
CA PRO A 17 -10.16 5.75 19.96
C PRO A 17 -9.89 6.77 21.06
N GLY A 18 -10.23 8.04 20.83
CA GLY A 18 -10.00 9.14 21.75
C GLY A 18 -8.58 9.72 21.75
N SER A 19 -7.65 9.17 20.95
CA SER A 19 -6.31 9.77 20.78
C SER A 19 -6.38 11.12 20.04
N SER A 20 -5.29 11.89 20.09
CA SER A 20 -5.16 13.16 19.35
C SER A 20 -5.35 12.96 17.84
N LEU A 21 -4.79 11.89 17.27
CA LEU A 21 -4.95 11.54 15.86
C LEU A 21 -6.37 11.08 15.51
N ASP A 22 -7.03 10.35 16.41
CA ASP A 22 -8.44 9.96 16.21
C ASP A 22 -9.33 11.22 16.14
N THR A 23 -9.14 12.15 17.09
CA THR A 23 -9.85 13.44 17.11
C THR A 23 -9.57 14.26 15.84
N LEU A 24 -8.32 14.27 15.36
CA LEU A 24 -7.96 14.98 14.13
C LEU A 24 -8.66 14.37 12.91
N ARG A 25 -8.71 13.04 12.82
CA ARG A 25 -9.38 12.36 11.71
C ARG A 25 -10.90 12.56 11.73
N ASP A 26 -11.49 12.69 12.92
CA ASP A 26 -12.91 13.04 13.09
C ASP A 26 -13.28 14.45 12.61
N GLN A 27 -12.30 15.34 12.41
CA GLN A 27 -12.55 16.64 11.76
C GLN A 27 -12.82 16.51 10.25
N ARG A 28 -12.54 15.35 9.66
CA ARG A 28 -12.75 15.06 8.22
C ARG A 28 -13.57 13.77 8.04
N PRO A 29 -14.81 13.71 8.57
CA PRO A 29 -15.59 12.47 8.64
C PRO A 29 -15.84 11.87 7.26
N GLN A 30 -16.08 12.70 6.25
CA GLN A 30 -16.28 12.22 4.87
C GLN A 30 -15.03 11.56 4.28
N ALA A 31 -13.83 12.03 4.61
CA ALA A 31 -12.60 11.42 4.11
C ALA A 31 -12.35 10.06 4.76
N ARG A 32 -12.60 9.95 6.07
CA ARG A 32 -12.54 8.69 6.84
C ARG A 32 -13.55 7.68 6.28
N GLU A 33 -14.82 8.08 6.18
CA GLU A 33 -15.91 7.25 5.67
C GLU A 33 -15.68 6.79 4.22
N ASN A 34 -15.33 7.70 3.32
CA ASN A 34 -15.14 7.36 1.90
C ASN A 34 -13.91 6.46 1.69
N ALA A 35 -12.85 6.61 2.49
CA ALA A 35 -11.70 5.71 2.44
C ALA A 35 -12.10 4.28 2.85
N GLN A 36 -12.89 4.14 3.93
CA GLN A 36 -13.39 2.83 4.36
C GLN A 36 -14.35 2.22 3.33
N LYS A 37 -15.27 3.00 2.75
CA LYS A 37 -16.15 2.54 1.67
C LYS A 37 -15.36 2.10 0.43
N SER A 38 -14.28 2.80 0.10
CA SER A 38 -13.39 2.42 -1.01
C SER A 38 -12.69 1.09 -0.74
N PHE A 39 -12.22 0.86 0.50
CA PHE A 39 -11.67 -0.43 0.91
C PHE A 39 -12.69 -1.55 0.70
N LEU A 40 -13.91 -1.37 1.23
CA LEU A 40 -14.97 -2.37 1.12
C LEU A 40 -15.33 -2.65 -0.34
N ALA A 41 -15.50 -1.62 -1.17
CA ALA A 41 -15.78 -1.79 -2.59
C ALA A 41 -14.68 -2.56 -3.35
N LEU A 42 -13.43 -2.47 -2.90
CA LEU A 42 -12.28 -3.11 -3.56
C LEU A 42 -11.94 -4.50 -3.00
N PHE A 43 -12.23 -4.80 -1.74
CA PHE A 43 -11.87 -6.07 -1.10
C PHE A 43 -13.07 -6.94 -0.72
N GLU A 44 -14.22 -6.33 -0.49
CA GLU A 44 -15.49 -6.96 -0.11
C GLU A 44 -16.65 -6.45 -1.00
N PRO A 45 -16.50 -6.46 -2.34
CA PRO A 45 -17.55 -5.97 -3.24
C PRO A 45 -18.82 -6.83 -3.16
N GLU A 46 -19.98 -6.17 -3.19
CA GLU A 46 -21.29 -6.84 -3.32
C GLU A 46 -21.36 -7.69 -4.62
N PHE A 47 -20.75 -7.18 -5.69
CA PHE A 47 -20.62 -7.86 -6.98
C PHE A 47 -19.14 -8.05 -7.32
N PRO A 48 -18.53 -9.21 -7.03
CA PRO A 48 -17.08 -9.40 -7.15
C PRO A 48 -16.48 -9.23 -8.56
N GLY A 49 -17.29 -9.38 -9.60
CA GLY A 49 -16.81 -9.43 -10.98
C GLY A 49 -15.84 -10.59 -11.21
N ASN A 50 -14.92 -10.44 -12.17
CA ASN A 50 -13.95 -11.51 -12.50
C ASN A 50 -12.61 -11.38 -11.77
N VAL A 51 -12.37 -10.27 -11.06
CA VAL A 51 -11.15 -10.12 -10.24
C VAL A 51 -11.41 -10.78 -8.89
N THR A 52 -10.77 -11.93 -8.71
CA THR A 52 -11.01 -12.79 -7.55
C THR A 52 -10.48 -12.17 -6.26
N THR A 53 -11.03 -12.59 -5.12
CA THR A 53 -10.54 -12.19 -3.79
C THR A 53 -9.07 -12.55 -3.61
N ILE A 54 -8.63 -13.69 -4.14
CA ILE A 54 -7.22 -14.14 -4.09
C ILE A 54 -6.33 -13.16 -4.86
N GLU A 55 -6.70 -12.77 -6.08
CA GLU A 55 -5.94 -11.80 -6.88
C GLU A 55 -5.88 -10.44 -6.18
N ARG A 56 -7.00 -9.96 -5.62
CA ARG A 56 -7.04 -8.68 -4.88
C ARG A 56 -6.04 -8.66 -3.73
N TYR A 57 -6.02 -9.70 -2.90
CA TYR A 57 -5.08 -9.80 -1.77
C TYR A 57 -3.64 -10.10 -2.20
N ALA A 58 -3.42 -10.82 -3.30
CA ALA A 58 -2.09 -11.03 -3.87
C ALA A 58 -1.48 -9.71 -4.38
N ILE A 59 -2.24 -8.94 -5.16
CA ILE A 59 -1.84 -7.60 -5.62
C ILE A 59 -1.62 -6.67 -4.43
N ALA A 60 -2.50 -6.70 -3.43
CA ALA A 60 -2.36 -5.87 -2.23
C ALA A 60 -1.10 -6.18 -1.43
N THR A 61 -0.78 -7.46 -1.24
CA THR A 61 0.46 -7.90 -0.58
C THR A 61 1.69 -7.44 -1.35
N PHE A 62 1.65 -7.57 -2.67
CA PHE A 62 2.74 -7.12 -3.55
C PHE A 62 2.95 -5.62 -3.45
N VAL A 63 1.91 -4.82 -3.70
CA VAL A 63 1.97 -3.34 -3.66
C VAL A 63 2.39 -2.84 -2.28
N ALA A 64 1.80 -3.34 -1.19
CA ALA A 64 2.18 -2.94 0.17
C ALA A 64 3.67 -3.15 0.46
N GLY A 65 4.22 -4.26 -0.03
CA GLY A 65 5.64 -4.55 0.12
C GLY A 65 6.54 -3.70 -0.77
N LEU A 66 6.11 -3.31 -1.97
CA LEU A 66 6.86 -2.36 -2.82
C LEU A 66 6.98 -0.98 -2.15
N HIS A 67 5.96 -0.57 -1.38
CA HIS A 67 5.99 0.67 -0.58
C HIS A 67 6.80 0.54 0.73
N ARG A 68 7.40 -0.63 1.01
CA ARG A 68 8.23 -0.91 2.19
C ARG A 68 7.54 -0.67 3.53
N GLN A 69 6.22 -0.85 3.58
CA GLN A 69 5.44 -0.76 4.82
C GLN A 69 5.16 -2.17 5.34
N SER A 70 6.06 -2.71 6.17
CA SER A 70 6.01 -4.11 6.64
C SER A 70 4.68 -4.46 7.30
N HIS A 71 4.21 -3.64 8.25
CA HIS A 71 2.93 -3.84 8.93
C HIS A 71 1.71 -3.91 7.97
N VAL A 72 1.63 -3.06 6.94
CA VAL A 72 0.57 -3.12 5.92
C VAL A 72 0.73 -4.36 5.03
N THR A 73 1.97 -4.73 4.72
CA THR A 73 2.27 -5.95 3.96
C THR A 73 1.79 -7.18 4.71
N GLU A 74 2.06 -7.26 6.01
CA GLU A 74 1.59 -8.36 6.87
C GLU A 74 0.08 -8.41 6.99
N PHE A 75 -0.59 -7.26 7.07
CA PHE A 75 -2.06 -7.19 7.08
C PHE A 75 -2.67 -7.87 5.84
N TYR A 76 -2.21 -7.51 4.64
CA TYR A 76 -2.72 -8.10 3.40
C TYR A 76 -2.27 -9.55 3.19
N ALA A 77 -1.03 -9.88 3.55
CA ALA A 77 -0.51 -11.23 3.46
C ALA A 77 -1.27 -12.19 4.39
N ALA A 78 -1.61 -11.77 5.60
CA ALA A 78 -2.42 -12.56 6.53
C ALA A 78 -3.81 -12.86 5.97
N SER A 79 -4.44 -11.89 5.29
CA SER A 79 -5.72 -12.12 4.59
C SER A 79 -5.57 -13.12 3.45
N LEU A 80 -4.50 -13.04 2.65
CA LEU A 80 -4.22 -14.03 1.61
C LEU A 80 -3.97 -15.44 2.17
N GLN A 81 -3.25 -15.56 3.29
CA GLN A 81 -2.99 -16.83 3.96
C GLN A 81 -4.28 -17.46 4.49
N LYS A 82 -5.19 -16.65 5.07
CA LYS A 82 -6.50 -17.11 5.56
C LYS A 82 -7.38 -17.69 4.46
N LEU A 83 -7.18 -17.29 3.20
CA LEU A 83 -7.87 -17.88 2.05
C LEU A 83 -7.35 -19.29 1.68
N GLY A 84 -6.33 -19.81 2.37
CA GLY A 84 -5.84 -21.19 2.17
C GLY A 84 -4.73 -21.32 1.12
N HIS A 85 -4.03 -20.23 0.79
CA HIS A 85 -3.00 -20.21 -0.26
C HIS A 85 -1.59 -19.85 0.24
N PRO A 86 -1.00 -20.58 1.20
CA PRO A 86 0.30 -20.22 1.79
C PRO A 86 1.45 -20.19 0.77
N ARG A 87 1.49 -21.17 -0.15
CA ARG A 87 2.51 -21.21 -1.22
C ARG A 87 2.42 -20.02 -2.18
N LEU A 88 1.20 -19.50 -2.39
CA LEU A 88 1.00 -18.30 -3.20
C LEU A 88 1.52 -17.07 -2.44
N THR A 89 1.22 -16.96 -1.15
CA THR A 89 1.75 -15.87 -0.31
C THR A 89 3.28 -15.83 -0.35
N ASP A 90 3.94 -16.99 -0.24
CA ASP A 90 5.41 -17.06 -0.30
C ASP A 90 5.95 -16.62 -1.66
N ALA A 91 5.31 -17.06 -2.76
CA ALA A 91 5.68 -16.62 -4.11
C ALA A 91 5.51 -15.11 -4.28
N ILE A 92 4.39 -14.53 -3.79
CA ILE A 92 4.17 -13.09 -3.83
C ILE A 92 5.23 -12.34 -3.02
N ARG A 93 5.61 -12.81 -1.82
CA ARG A 93 6.69 -12.19 -1.02
C ARG A 93 8.04 -12.22 -1.73
N ALA A 94 8.38 -13.35 -2.35
CA ALA A 94 9.62 -13.47 -3.13
C ALA A 94 9.64 -12.48 -4.31
N GLU A 95 8.49 -12.34 -5.00
CA GLU A 95 8.33 -11.38 -6.09
C GLU A 95 8.32 -9.92 -5.62
N THR A 96 7.74 -9.62 -4.46
CA THR A 96 7.87 -8.30 -3.80
C THR A 96 9.33 -7.94 -3.55
N ALA A 97 10.11 -8.87 -2.99
CA ALA A 97 11.53 -8.63 -2.74
C ALA A 97 12.29 -8.38 -4.05
N ARG A 98 11.98 -9.12 -5.11
CA ARG A 98 12.53 -8.91 -6.46
C ARG A 98 12.15 -7.56 -7.06
N GLY A 99 10.90 -7.15 -6.91
CA GLY A 99 10.37 -5.90 -7.46
C GLY A 99 10.75 -4.65 -6.67
N SER A 100 11.43 -4.79 -5.52
CA SER A 100 11.78 -3.67 -4.65
C SER A 100 12.87 -2.79 -5.29
N VAL A 101 12.48 -1.60 -5.72
CA VAL A 101 13.34 -0.61 -6.39
C VAL A 101 13.03 0.80 -5.86
N ALA A 102 13.79 1.82 -6.25
CA ALA A 102 13.55 3.22 -5.88
C ALA A 102 13.15 4.02 -7.12
N GLY A 103 11.88 4.44 -7.20
CA GLY A 103 11.38 5.34 -8.26
C GLY A 103 10.83 6.65 -7.68
N PRO A 104 10.08 7.46 -8.46
CA PRO A 104 9.45 7.09 -9.72
C PRO A 104 10.35 7.28 -10.95
N TYR A 105 10.28 6.31 -11.85
CA TYR A 105 10.86 6.33 -13.18
C TYR A 105 9.84 6.78 -14.23
N GLY A 106 10.35 7.00 -15.43
CA GLY A 106 9.57 7.12 -16.65
C GLY A 106 9.92 8.35 -17.46
N ARG A 107 9.32 8.42 -18.64
CA ARG A 107 9.70 9.39 -19.67
C ARG A 107 8.62 10.44 -19.89
N TYR A 108 9.06 11.68 -20.13
CA TYR A 108 8.20 12.76 -20.58
C TYR A 108 8.09 12.77 -22.12
N PRO A 109 6.97 13.26 -22.67
CA PRO A 109 6.95 13.64 -24.09
C PRO A 109 8.09 14.60 -24.41
N GLN A 110 8.62 14.54 -25.63
CA GLN A 110 9.71 15.40 -26.09
C GLN A 110 9.43 16.88 -25.76
N GLY A 111 10.30 17.48 -24.95
CA GLY A 111 10.11 18.85 -24.46
C GLY A 111 11.03 19.22 -23.30
N PRO A 112 10.75 20.33 -22.60
CA PRO A 112 11.62 20.83 -21.53
C PRO A 112 11.70 19.89 -20.32
N LEU A 113 10.67 19.07 -20.09
CA LEU A 113 10.62 18.14 -18.96
C LEU A 113 11.38 16.84 -19.22
N THR A 114 11.85 16.57 -20.45
CA THR A 114 12.64 15.35 -20.74
C THR A 114 13.96 15.28 -19.95
N VAL A 115 14.42 16.41 -19.38
CA VAL A 115 15.54 16.44 -18.43
C VAL A 115 15.24 15.74 -17.10
N GLU A 116 13.97 15.53 -16.78
CA GLU A 116 13.48 14.79 -15.61
C GLU A 116 13.20 13.31 -15.92
N ASP A 117 13.54 12.82 -17.11
CA ASP A 117 13.43 11.40 -17.44
C ASP A 117 14.36 10.59 -16.54
N GLU A 118 13.82 9.55 -15.93
CA GLU A 118 14.58 8.63 -15.09
C GLU A 118 14.32 7.20 -15.58
N GLU A 119 15.38 6.49 -15.99
CA GLU A 119 15.27 5.10 -16.39
C GLU A 119 15.26 4.17 -15.18
N GLY A 120 14.41 3.15 -15.23
CA GLY A 120 14.28 2.15 -14.19
C GLY A 120 14.18 0.74 -14.76
N PRO A 121 14.42 -0.29 -13.94
CA PRO A 121 14.30 -1.67 -14.37
C PRO A 121 12.84 -2.06 -14.61
N ASP A 122 12.57 -2.64 -15.79
CA ASP A 122 11.29 -3.28 -16.07
C ASP A 122 11.13 -4.54 -15.22
N TYR A 123 10.15 -4.55 -14.32
CA TYR A 123 9.92 -5.70 -13.46
C TYR A 123 9.42 -6.93 -14.24
N GLN A 124 10.06 -8.07 -13.97
CA GLN A 124 9.72 -9.37 -14.52
C GLN A 124 9.62 -10.39 -13.38
N VAL A 125 8.52 -11.14 -13.37
CA VAL A 125 8.36 -12.28 -12.46
C VAL A 125 9.43 -13.34 -12.77
N SER A 126 10.00 -13.97 -11.74
CA SER A 126 10.97 -15.05 -11.94
C SER A 126 10.39 -16.23 -12.73
N ALA A 127 11.26 -16.96 -13.46
CA ALA A 127 10.83 -18.14 -14.22
C ALA A 127 10.10 -19.17 -13.33
N ASP A 128 10.64 -19.43 -12.13
CA ASP A 128 10.07 -20.38 -11.17
C ASP A 128 8.67 -19.96 -10.67
N ASN A 129 8.43 -18.66 -10.51
CA ASN A 129 7.14 -18.16 -10.05
C ASN A 129 6.14 -17.94 -11.20
N LYS A 130 6.57 -17.79 -12.46
CA LYS A 130 5.65 -17.65 -13.60
C LYS A 130 4.69 -18.84 -13.71
N GLU A 131 5.19 -20.06 -13.55
CA GLU A 131 4.35 -21.27 -13.60
C GLU A 131 3.37 -21.33 -12.42
N ARG A 132 3.83 -20.94 -11.22
CA ARG A 132 3.02 -20.98 -9.99
C ARG A 132 1.93 -19.94 -9.95
N LEU A 133 2.21 -18.74 -10.46
CA LEU A 133 1.31 -17.60 -10.43
C LEU A 133 0.33 -17.60 -11.61
N GLY A 134 0.70 -18.22 -12.73
CA GLY A 134 -0.08 -18.19 -13.96
C GLY A 134 -0.01 -16.85 -14.68
N SER A 135 -0.25 -16.87 -16.00
CA SER A 135 -0.08 -15.69 -16.88
C SER A 135 -0.90 -14.48 -16.43
N ARG A 136 -2.13 -14.71 -15.97
CA ARG A 136 -3.06 -13.65 -15.53
C ARG A 136 -2.50 -12.86 -14.35
N LEU A 137 -2.12 -13.53 -13.26
CA LEU A 137 -1.60 -12.85 -12.07
C LEU A 137 -0.20 -12.26 -12.33
N VAL A 138 0.64 -12.93 -13.14
CA VAL A 138 1.93 -12.38 -13.60
C VAL A 138 1.74 -11.02 -14.26
N ALA A 139 0.82 -10.92 -15.22
CA ALA A 139 0.53 -9.65 -15.90
C ALA A 139 -0.03 -8.60 -14.91
N GLY A 140 -0.86 -9.02 -13.96
CA GLY A 140 -1.38 -8.16 -12.90
C GLY A 140 -0.28 -7.57 -12.01
N LEU A 141 0.70 -8.37 -11.58
CA LEU A 141 1.85 -7.90 -10.79
C LEU A 141 2.73 -6.94 -11.58
N GLN A 142 2.95 -7.22 -12.88
CA GLN A 142 3.71 -6.32 -13.76
C GLN A 142 3.03 -4.98 -13.94
N HIS A 143 1.70 -4.97 -14.11
CA HIS A 143 0.93 -3.73 -14.16
C HIS A 143 0.94 -2.98 -12.83
N ALA A 144 0.83 -3.68 -11.71
CA ALA A 144 0.93 -3.06 -10.39
C ALA A 144 2.31 -2.40 -10.19
N HIS A 145 3.40 -3.06 -10.58
CA HIS A 145 4.75 -2.49 -10.52
C HIS A 145 4.89 -1.25 -11.42
N LEU A 146 4.40 -1.33 -12.67
CA LEU A 146 4.33 -0.19 -13.60
C LEU A 146 3.63 1.00 -12.96
N LEU A 147 2.46 0.82 -12.35
CA LEU A 147 1.73 1.93 -11.72
C LEU A 147 2.40 2.48 -10.46
N VAL A 148 3.17 1.65 -9.73
CA VAL A 148 3.88 2.08 -8.51
C VAL A 148 5.16 2.85 -8.84
N PHE A 149 5.95 2.39 -9.80
CA PHE A 149 7.29 2.93 -10.07
C PHE A 149 7.45 3.60 -11.43
N HIS A 150 6.62 3.29 -12.42
CA HIS A 150 6.70 3.83 -13.78
C HIS A 150 5.35 4.43 -14.24
N PRO A 151 4.63 5.21 -13.41
CA PRO A 151 3.27 5.64 -13.74
C PRO A 151 3.21 6.47 -15.04
N ARG A 152 4.30 7.16 -15.41
CA ARG A 152 4.42 7.93 -16.65
C ARG A 152 4.54 7.06 -17.91
N ASP A 153 5.06 5.84 -17.77
CA ASP A 153 5.23 4.91 -18.89
C ASP A 153 3.96 4.06 -19.16
N ALA A 154 2.88 4.30 -18.41
CA ALA A 154 1.59 3.68 -18.65
C ALA A 154 1.11 3.97 -20.09
N SER A 155 0.85 2.91 -20.85
CA SER A 155 0.64 3.00 -22.29
C SER A 155 -0.39 1.99 -22.80
N PRO A 156 -0.97 2.19 -24.00
CA PRO A 156 -1.87 1.20 -24.60
C PRO A 156 -1.25 -0.20 -24.72
N ALA A 157 0.04 -0.28 -25.05
CA ALA A 157 0.77 -1.55 -25.10
C ALA A 157 0.86 -2.24 -23.73
N ALA A 158 0.99 -1.48 -22.64
CA ALA A 158 0.96 -2.04 -21.28
C ALA A 158 -0.42 -2.61 -20.93
N LEU A 159 -1.49 -1.91 -21.31
CA LEU A 159 -2.86 -2.40 -21.13
C LEU A 159 -3.15 -3.63 -21.99
N GLN A 160 -2.65 -3.67 -23.23
CA GLN A 160 -2.81 -4.82 -24.11
C GLN A 160 -2.22 -6.10 -23.51
N ARG A 161 -1.07 -6.02 -22.82
CA ARG A 161 -0.49 -7.19 -22.13
C ARG A 161 -1.41 -7.79 -21.06
N LEU A 162 -2.24 -6.98 -20.41
CA LEU A 162 -3.26 -7.50 -19.49
C LEU A 162 -4.38 -8.23 -20.25
N LEU A 163 -4.86 -7.64 -21.35
CA LEU A 163 -5.90 -8.25 -22.19
C LEU A 163 -5.44 -9.59 -22.76
N ASP A 164 -4.20 -9.66 -23.25
CA ASP A 164 -3.59 -10.89 -23.76
C ASP A 164 -3.44 -11.97 -22.68
N ALA A 165 -3.30 -11.56 -21.41
CA ALA A 165 -3.27 -12.44 -20.25
C ALA A 165 -4.68 -12.79 -19.71
N GLY A 166 -5.73 -12.40 -20.43
CA GLY A 166 -7.12 -12.74 -20.14
C GLY A 166 -7.86 -11.76 -19.22
N TRP A 167 -7.28 -10.62 -18.88
CA TRP A 167 -8.00 -9.55 -18.17
C TRP A 167 -9.06 -8.93 -19.09
N SER A 168 -10.29 -8.80 -18.61
CA SER A 168 -11.29 -7.98 -19.31
C SER A 168 -10.99 -6.49 -19.13
N THR A 169 -11.52 -5.61 -19.98
CA THR A 169 -11.40 -4.16 -19.79
C THR A 169 -11.91 -3.71 -18.41
N THR A 170 -13.01 -4.30 -17.93
CA THR A 170 -13.56 -4.04 -16.59
C THR A 170 -12.60 -4.50 -15.49
N ASP A 171 -11.93 -5.64 -15.68
CA ASP A 171 -10.96 -6.17 -14.74
C ASP A 171 -9.73 -5.24 -14.65
N VAL A 172 -9.27 -4.71 -15.79
CA VAL A 172 -8.13 -3.77 -15.87
C VAL A 172 -8.42 -2.48 -15.10
N VAL A 173 -9.64 -1.94 -15.22
CA VAL A 173 -10.09 -0.78 -14.44
C VAL A 173 -10.08 -1.12 -12.95
N THR A 174 -10.65 -2.25 -12.56
CA THR A 174 -10.70 -2.71 -11.17
C THR A 174 -9.30 -2.89 -10.58
N LEU A 175 -8.38 -3.51 -11.32
CA LEU A 175 -6.99 -3.70 -10.93
C LEU A 175 -6.27 -2.35 -10.74
N SER A 176 -6.46 -1.41 -11.66
CA SER A 176 -5.82 -0.10 -11.60
C SER A 176 -6.36 0.74 -10.42
N GLN A 177 -7.68 0.67 -10.17
CA GLN A 177 -8.29 1.30 -9.00
C GLN A 177 -7.78 0.70 -7.69
N LEU A 178 -7.62 -0.61 -7.62
CA LEU A 178 -7.03 -1.31 -6.47
C LEU A 178 -5.61 -0.80 -6.18
N VAL A 179 -4.73 -0.74 -7.18
CA VAL A 179 -3.35 -0.27 -7.02
C VAL A 179 -3.29 1.21 -6.62
N ALA A 180 -4.15 2.04 -7.20
CA ALA A 180 -4.26 3.46 -6.85
C ALA A 180 -4.73 3.66 -5.40
N PHE A 181 -5.78 2.95 -4.98
CA PHE A 181 -6.28 2.99 -3.61
C PHE A 181 -5.24 2.51 -2.60
N LEU A 182 -4.56 1.39 -2.87
CA LEU A 182 -3.48 0.89 -2.01
C LEU A 182 -2.37 1.94 -1.86
N SER A 183 -1.93 2.51 -2.97
CA SER A 183 -0.89 3.55 -2.96
C SER A 183 -1.30 4.82 -2.21
N PHE A 184 -2.59 5.16 -2.21
CA PHE A 184 -3.15 6.21 -1.36
C PHE A 184 -3.16 5.79 0.12
N GLN A 185 -3.77 4.65 0.44
CA GLN A 185 -3.95 4.17 1.80
C GLN A 185 -2.61 4.01 2.52
N ILE A 186 -1.63 3.38 1.87
CA ILE A 186 -0.31 3.14 2.43
C ILE A 186 0.40 4.45 2.78
N ARG A 187 0.32 5.48 1.90
CA ARG A 187 0.93 6.79 2.16
C ARG A 187 0.22 7.54 3.27
N VAL A 188 -1.10 7.45 3.37
CA VAL A 188 -1.87 8.03 4.48
C VAL A 188 -1.46 7.37 5.80
N VAL A 189 -1.41 6.04 5.84
CA VAL A 189 -0.97 5.29 7.03
C VAL A 189 0.45 5.69 7.44
N ALA A 190 1.39 5.75 6.49
CA ALA A 190 2.76 6.15 6.76
C ALA A 190 2.85 7.58 7.33
N GLY A 191 2.10 8.53 6.75
CA GLY A 191 2.05 9.92 7.23
C GLY A 191 1.45 10.05 8.63
N LEU A 192 0.36 9.33 8.93
CA LEU A 192 -0.26 9.33 10.26
C LEU A 192 0.66 8.75 11.32
N ARG A 193 1.39 7.67 11.00
CA ARG A 193 2.37 7.08 11.92
C ARG A 193 3.53 8.02 12.18
N ALA A 194 4.06 8.66 11.14
CA ALA A 194 5.11 9.67 11.30
C ALA A 194 4.65 10.84 12.19
N LEU A 195 3.40 11.26 12.07
CA LEU A 195 2.82 12.29 12.95
C LEU A 195 2.68 11.81 14.39
N ALA A 196 2.25 10.55 14.61
CA ALA A 196 2.18 9.96 15.95
C ALA A 196 3.54 9.92 16.64
N ASP A 197 4.57 9.46 15.90
CA ASP A 197 5.93 9.33 16.41
C ASP A 197 6.52 10.71 16.76
N ALA A 198 6.27 11.73 15.92
CA ALA A 198 6.71 13.10 16.17
C ALA A 198 6.08 13.70 17.44
N SER A 199 4.77 13.50 17.65
CA SER A 199 4.08 13.98 18.86
C SER A 199 4.53 13.27 20.14
N ALA A 200 4.90 11.99 20.05
CA ALA A 200 5.43 11.24 21.18
C ALA A 200 6.82 11.76 21.61
N VAL A 201 7.69 12.10 20.64
CA VAL A 201 9.01 12.69 20.92
C VAL A 201 8.88 14.05 21.59
N GLU A 202 7.99 14.92 21.11
CA GLU A 202 7.75 16.24 21.72
C GLU A 202 7.28 16.13 23.18
N SER A 203 6.39 15.19 23.47
CA SER A 203 5.89 14.96 24.84
C SER A 203 7.00 14.48 25.78
N ALA A 204 7.89 13.59 25.32
CA ALA A 204 9.03 13.10 26.09
C ALA A 204 10.08 14.20 26.35
N ASP A 205 10.30 15.10 25.38
CA ASP A 205 11.24 16.22 25.53
C ASP A 205 10.74 17.28 26.52
N ILE A 206 9.42 17.52 26.55
CA ILE A 206 8.76 18.37 27.56
C ILE A 206 8.91 17.76 28.95
N ASP A 207 8.63 16.47 29.13
CA ASP A 207 8.77 15.78 30.42
C ASP A 207 10.23 15.79 30.90
N HIS A 208 11.20 15.52 30.02
CA HIS A 208 12.62 15.62 30.35
C HIS A 208 13.01 17.04 30.75
N THR A 209 12.57 18.05 30.01
CA THR A 209 12.83 19.46 30.34
C THR A 209 12.23 19.82 31.70
N GLN A 210 11.01 19.38 32.03
CA GLN A 210 10.40 19.63 33.33
C GLN A 210 11.14 18.92 34.47
N ILE A 211 11.59 17.67 34.28
CA ILE A 211 12.42 16.95 35.27
C ILE A 211 13.73 17.72 35.52
N PHE A 212 14.45 18.13 34.47
CA PHE A 212 15.70 18.88 34.61
C PHE A 212 15.49 20.24 35.30
N THR A 213 14.40 20.95 34.97
CA THR A 213 14.08 22.24 35.61
C THR A 213 13.70 22.04 37.08
N GLY A 214 12.97 20.98 37.42
CA GLY A 214 12.61 20.63 38.80
C GLY A 214 13.81 20.20 39.66
N VAL A 215 14.77 19.47 39.09
CA VAL A 215 16.01 19.10 39.77
C VAL A 215 16.87 20.33 40.06
N LEU A 216 17.01 21.26 39.10
CA LEU A 216 17.74 22.51 39.32
C LEU A 216 17.04 23.45 40.33
N ALA A 217 15.71 23.47 40.36
CA ALA A 217 14.93 24.29 41.29
C ALA A 217 14.87 23.73 42.72
N SER A 218 15.08 22.41 42.91
CA SER A 218 15.01 21.75 44.23
C SER A 218 16.33 21.73 45.00
N GLY A 219 17.45 22.17 44.40
CA GLY A 219 18.74 22.30 45.08
C GLY A 219 19.37 20.99 45.55
N ALA A 220 18.85 19.84 45.11
CA ALA A 220 19.40 18.52 45.41
C ALA A 220 20.38 18.11 44.29
N VAL A 221 21.65 18.47 44.45
CA VAL A 221 22.79 17.83 43.76
C VAL A 221 23.64 17.14 44.82
#